data_AF-A0A7L2X3A0-F1
#
_entry.id   AF-A0A7L2X3A0-F1
#
_cell.length_a   1.000
_cell.length_b   1.000
_cell.length_c   1.000
_cell.angle_alpha   90.00
_cell.angle_beta   90.00
_cell.angle_gamma   90.00
#
_symmetry.space_group_name_H-M   'P 1'
#
loop_
_entity.id
_entity.type
_entity.pdbx_description
1 polymer ?
#
loop_
_entity_poly.entity_id
_entity_poly.type
_entity_poly.pdbx_seq_one_letter_code
_entity_poly.pdbx_strand_id
1 'polypeptide(L)'
;VYNRMTELCFRHCVSNLNYRLLTGREETCLESCAGKLVHANHRLMRAYVALMPSLVQRRASDYEAGAAQASQNSAREGPAAATTPA
;
A
#
# COMPACT_ATOMS: atom_id res chain seq x y z
N VAL A 1 -11.68 -4.01 5.85
CA VAL A 1 -12.16 -2.63 6.11
C VAL A 1 -13.04 -2.57 7.35
N TYR A 2 -14.08 -3.41 7.45
CA TYR A 2 -15.03 -3.41 8.57
C TYR A 2 -14.37 -3.46 9.96
N ASN A 3 -13.57 -4.49 10.26
CA ASN A 3 -12.94 -4.64 11.60
C ASN A 3 -12.03 -3.46 11.97
N ARG A 4 -11.36 -2.86 10.98
CA ARG A 4 -10.51 -1.70 11.21
C ARG A 4 -11.34 -0.44 11.43
N MET A 5 -12.45 -0.31 10.72
CA MET A 5 -13.39 0.79 10.88
C MET A 5 -14.03 0.77 12.27
N THR A 6 -14.48 -0.40 12.74
CA THR A 6 -15.09 -0.54 14.06
C THR A 6 -14.10 -0.20 15.18
N GLU A 7 -12.87 -0.70 15.10
CA GLU A 7 -11.81 -0.37 16.06
C GLU A 7 -11.53 1.15 16.08
N LEU A 8 -11.35 1.76 14.92
CA LEU A 8 -10.96 3.17 14.80
C LEU A 8 -12.07 4.10 15.28
N CYS A 9 -13.31 3.87 14.84
CA CYS A 9 -14.45 4.67 15.25
C CYS A 9 -14.76 4.49 16.74
N PHE A 10 -14.60 3.29 17.30
CA PHE A 10 -14.73 3.09 18.74
C PHE A 10 -13.68 3.90 19.51
N ARG A 11 -12.40 3.78 19.16
CA ARG A 11 -11.31 4.52 19.83
C ARG A 11 -11.43 6.04 19.71
N HIS A 12 -12.05 6.54 18.64
CA HIS A 12 -12.17 7.98 18.40
C HIS A 12 -13.44 8.59 19.02
N CYS A 13 -14.57 7.87 18.93
CA CYS A 13 -15.87 8.42 19.31
C CYS A 13 -16.34 8.01 20.70
N VAL A 14 -16.01 6.80 21.17
CA VAL A 14 -16.47 6.31 22.47
C VAL A 14 -15.47 6.74 23.53
N SER A 15 -15.89 7.67 24.38
CA SER A 15 -15.05 8.26 25.44
C SER A 15 -15.66 8.12 26.82
N ASN A 16 -16.96 7.83 26.90
CA ASN A 16 -17.66 7.61 28.15
C ASN A 16 -18.08 6.14 28.29
N LEU A 17 -17.48 5.43 29.26
CA LEU A 17 -17.76 4.02 29.53
C LEU A 17 -18.55 3.80 30.82
N ASN A 18 -19.15 4.86 31.39
CA ASN A 18 -19.93 4.77 32.62
C ASN A 18 -21.31 4.13 32.42
N TYR A 19 -21.77 4.01 31.18
CA TYR A 19 -23.07 3.44 30.82
C TYR A 19 -22.92 2.39 29.73
N ARG A 20 -23.87 1.44 29.69
CA ARG A 20 -23.87 0.35 28.72
C ARG A 20 -24.28 0.79 27.31
N LEU A 21 -25.14 1.80 27.23
CA LEU A 21 -25.63 2.37 25.97
C LEU A 21 -24.80 3.60 25.60
N LEU A 22 -24.72 3.86 24.30
CA LEU A 22 -24.06 5.06 23.79
C LEU A 22 -24.85 6.31 24.15
N THR A 23 -24.13 7.40 24.34
CA THR A 23 -24.76 8.73 24.41
C THR A 23 -25.08 9.22 23.00
N GLY A 24 -26.08 10.10 22.84
CA GLY A 24 -26.44 10.64 21.52
C GLY A 24 -25.28 11.36 20.79
N ARG A 25 -24.30 11.90 21.54
CA ARG A 25 -23.07 12.48 20.96
C ARG A 25 -22.17 11.40 20.34
N GLU A 26 -22.01 10.27 21.04
CA GLU A 26 -21.20 9.15 20.55
C GLU A 26 -21.87 8.49 19.33
N GLU A 27 -23.20 8.35 19.33
CA GLU A 27 -23.96 7.87 18.18
C GLU A 27 -23.73 8.74 16.94
N THR A 28 -23.91 10.07 17.08
CA THR A 28 -23.70 11.03 15.98
C THR A 28 -22.25 11.00 15.46
N CYS A 29 -21.28 10.85 16.38
CA CYS A 29 -19.86 10.71 16.02
C CYS A 29 -19.59 9.43 15.23
N LEU A 30 -20.15 8.30 15.66
CA LEU A 30 -19.96 7.01 14.98
C LEU A 30 -20.54 7.00 13.57
N GLU A 31 -21.74 7.57 13.38
CA GLU A 31 -22.36 7.70 12.07
C GLU A 31 -21.49 8.54 11.13
N SER A 32 -21.00 9.68 11.62
CA SER A 32 -20.07 10.54 10.89
C SER A 32 -18.74 9.84 10.59
N CYS A 33 -18.19 9.07 11.55
CA CYS A 33 -16.93 8.36 11.41
C CYS A 33 -17.02 7.28 10.32
N ALA A 34 -18.06 6.44 10.39
CA ALA A 34 -18.30 5.40 9.41
C ALA A 34 -18.51 5.98 8.01
N GLY A 35 -19.35 7.01 7.87
CA GLY A 35 -19.58 7.69 6.59
C GLY A 35 -18.29 8.27 5.99
N LYS A 36 -17.49 8.98 6.79
CA LYS A 36 -16.18 9.50 6.36
C LYS A 36 -15.24 8.40 5.90
N LEU A 37 -15.16 7.30 6.64
CA LEU A 37 -14.23 6.21 6.33
C LEU A 37 -14.64 5.47 5.06
N VAL A 38 -15.93 5.23 4.84
CA VAL A 38 -16.46 4.64 3.60
C VAL A 38 -16.14 5.55 2.40
N HIS A 39 -16.45 6.84 2.49
CA HIS A 39 -16.15 7.80 1.41
C HIS A 39 -14.66 7.90 1.12
N ALA A 40 -13.84 7.97 2.17
CA ALA A 40 -12.38 8.00 2.04
C ALA A 40 -11.86 6.71 1.39
N ASN A 41 -12.36 5.54 1.80
CA ASN A 41 -11.98 4.26 1.23
C ASN A 41 -12.30 4.20 -0.27
N HIS A 42 -13.51 4.59 -0.67
CA HIS A 42 -13.88 4.64 -2.09
C HIS A 42 -13.02 5.62 -2.89
N ARG A 43 -12.72 6.81 -2.34
CA ARG A 43 -11.85 7.79 -3.00
C ARG A 43 -10.43 7.27 -3.19
N LEU A 44 -9.88 6.62 -2.16
CA LEU A 44 -8.57 5.97 -2.23
C LEU A 44 -8.56 4.84 -3.24
N MET A 45 -9.58 3.98 -3.23
CA MET A 45 -9.68 2.87 -4.19
C MET A 45 -9.79 3.36 -5.63
N ARG A 46 -10.53 4.45 -5.90
CA ARG A 46 -10.56 5.07 -7.23
C ARG A 46 -9.18 5.54 -7.68
N ALA A 47 -8.47 6.27 -6.84
CA ALA A 47 -7.12 6.74 -7.15
C ALA A 47 -6.14 5.58 -7.34
N TYR A 48 -6.21 4.58 -6.47
CA TYR A 48 -5.38 3.38 -6.55
C TYR A 48 -5.55 2.66 -7.88
N VAL A 49 -6.79 2.37 -8.29
CA VAL A 49 -7.07 1.69 -9.57
C VAL A 49 -6.62 2.53 -10.76
N ALA A 50 -6.75 3.86 -10.69
CA ALA A 50 -6.28 4.75 -11.77
C ALA A 50 -4.75 4.77 -11.90
N LEU A 51 -4.02 4.67 -10.78
CA LEU A 51 -2.56 4.81 -10.76
C LEU A 51 -1.80 3.49 -10.91
N MET A 52 -2.35 2.40 -10.37
CA MET A 52 -1.65 1.11 -10.29
C MET A 52 -1.15 0.53 -11.61
N PRO A 53 -1.89 0.60 -12.74
CA PRO A 53 -1.38 0.09 -14.01
C PRO A 53 -0.09 0.77 -14.44
N SER A 54 0.00 2.09 -14.26
CA SER A 54 1.22 2.84 -14.61
C SER A 54 2.39 2.49 -13.69
N LEU A 55 2.12 2.29 -12.39
CA LEU A 55 3.14 1.91 -11.41
C LEU A 55 3.67 0.50 -11.65
N VAL A 56 2.79 -0.45 -11.97
CA VAL A 56 3.20 -1.83 -12.25
C VAL A 56 3.96 -1.92 -13.57
N GLN A 57 3.56 -1.17 -14.59
CA GLN A 57 4.27 -1.12 -15.87
C GLN A 57 5.70 -0.58 -15.70
N ARG A 58 5.87 0.52 -14.96
CA ARG A 58 7.20 1.06 -14.66
C ARG A 58 8.06 0.07 -13.91
N ARG A 59 7.48 -0.57 -12.89
CA ARG A 59 8.18 -1.61 -12.13
C ARG A 59 8.63 -2.76 -13.04
N ALA A 60 7.78 -3.21 -13.97
CA ALA A 60 8.14 -4.26 -14.93
C ALA A 60 9.31 -3.85 -15.84
N SER A 61 9.26 -2.63 -16.41
CA SER A 61 10.36 -2.12 -17.24
C SER A 61 11.66 -1.97 -16.46
N ASP A 62 11.60 -1.57 -15.19
CA ASP A 62 12.78 -1.42 -14.34
C ASP A 62 13.41 -2.79 -14.05
N TYR A 63 12.61 -3.84 -13.85
CA TYR A 63 13.09 -5.22 -13.71
C TYR A 63 13.75 -5.75 -14.98
N GLU A 64 13.14 -5.52 -16.15
CA GLU A 64 13.71 -5.92 -17.44
C GLU A 64 15.03 -5.20 -17.73
N ALA A 65 15.10 -3.90 -17.46
CA ALA A 65 16.32 -3.11 -17.62
C ALA A 65 17.44 -3.58 -16.68
N GLY A 66 17.11 -3.85 -15.41
CA GLY A 66 18.07 -4.41 -14.45
C GLY A 66 18.58 -5.79 -14.86
N ALA A 67 17.71 -6.67 -15.38
CA ALA A 67 18.10 -7.98 -15.89
C ALA A 67 18.97 -7.90 -17.16
N ALA A 68 18.68 -6.95 -18.06
CA ALA A 68 19.49 -6.69 -19.25
C ALA A 68 20.87 -6.12 -18.88
N GLN A 69 20.95 -5.25 -17.87
CA GLN A 69 22.23 -4.74 -17.35
C GLN A 69 23.04 -5.82 -16.65
N ALA A 70 22.40 -6.68 -15.85
CA ALA A 70 23.07 -7.80 -15.19
C ALA A 70 23.66 -8.79 -16.22
N SER A 71 22.90 -9.15 -17.25
CA SER A 71 23.38 -10.05 -18.32
C SER A 71 24.48 -9.43 -19.19
N GLN A 72 24.43 -8.11 -19.46
CA GLN A 72 25.53 -7.40 -20.14
C GLN A 72 26.80 -7.32 -19.30
N ASN A 73 26.69 -7.13 -17.98
CA ASN A 73 27.85 -7.18 -17.09
C ASN A 73 28.43 -8.60 -17.02
N SER A 74 27.60 -9.65 -16.95
CA SER A 74 28.05 -11.04 -16.99
C SER A 74 28.71 -11.41 -18.33
N ALA A 75 28.26 -10.84 -19.45
CA ALA A 75 28.87 -11.05 -20.77
C ALA A 75 30.16 -10.24 -20.98
N ARG A 76 30.37 -9.15 -20.22
CA ARG A 76 31.64 -8.40 -20.22
C ARG A 76 32.73 -9.05 -19.36
N GLU A 77 32.38 -10.02 -18.51
CA GLU A 77 33.31 -10.68 -17.57
C GLU A 77 33.79 -12.08 -18.02
N GLY A 78 33.72 -12.41 -19.31
CA GLY A 78 34.48 -13.52 -19.91
C GLY A 78 34.74 -13.31 -21.41
N PRO A 79 35.93 -13.65 -21.97
CA PRO A 79 36.99 -14.52 -21.47
C PRO A 79 38.34 -13.78 -21.27
N ALA A 80 38.81 -13.68 -20.03
CA ALA A 80 40.20 -13.32 -19.71
C ALA A 80 40.86 -14.43 -18.89
N ALA A 81 40.91 -15.64 -19.46
CA ALA A 81 41.73 -16.73 -18.94
C ALA A 81 42.39 -17.44 -20.13
N ALA A 82 43.22 -16.71 -20.87
CA ALA A 82 44.19 -17.30 -21.77
C ALA A 82 45.57 -16.72 -21.42
N THR A 83 46.55 -17.64 -21.31
CA THR A 83 48.00 -17.44 -21.25
C THR A 83 48.65 -16.98 -19.93
N THR A 84 49.20 -17.95 -19.20
CA THR A 84 50.36 -17.79 -18.31
C THR A 84 51.52 -18.63 -18.86
N PRO A 85 52.71 -18.04 -19.15
CA PRO A 85 53.91 -18.82 -19.46
C PRO A 85 54.75 -19.04 -18.19
N ALA A 86 55.28 -20.25 -18.01
CA ALA A 86 56.45 -20.56 -17.19
C ALA A 86 57.17 -21.78 -17.78
#